data_AF-A0A2V6HH48-F1
#
_entry.id   AF-A0A2V6HH48-F1
#
_cell.length_a   1.000
_cell.length_b   1.000
_cell.length_c   1.000
_cell.angle_alpha   90.00
_cell.angle_beta   90.00
_cell.angle_gamma   90.00
#
_symmetry.space_group_name_H-M   'P 1'
#
loop_
_entity.id
_entity.type
_entity.pdbx_description
1 polymer ?
#
loop_
_entity_poly.entity_id
_entity_poly.type
_entity_poly.pdbx_seq_one_letter_code
_entity_poly.pdbx_strand_id
1 'polypeptide(L)'
;MHRFFCIVTLVLVGATVVFAQRDSQRPTLPAVKGVSPPTQEDVPAAPPNAPATVRLQFPNSDVVDVLHLYEQLTGKKLVMDNFVQGKVNIFIAKDVSREEAIKIIEMSMALNGISLVPSGRDIVDVVGAGQNPRKAPVPIISDLADIPAGNPVISFLFRLQYADPQELQQVLMAYFQGSSGTINILALPKSSSLLVTQNADIIRQLAGVIEQVDVAPAEVVSEFIKLERADASKVVD
;
A
#
# COMPACT_ATOMS: atom_id res chain seq x y z
N MET A 1 52.98 31.72 24.76
CA MET A 1 54.17 31.55 25.62
C MET A 1 54.76 30.16 25.37
N HIS A 2 56.10 30.08 25.42
CA HIS A 2 57.09 29.00 25.24
C HIS A 2 56.64 27.53 25.08
N ARG A 3 57.08 26.78 24.04
CA ARG A 3 58.44 26.33 23.62
C ARG A 3 59.07 25.24 24.53
N PHE A 4 59.81 24.34 23.85
CA PHE A 4 60.87 23.39 24.28
C PHE A 4 60.46 21.91 24.32
N PHE A 5 60.88 20.98 23.44
CA PHE A 5 62.15 20.64 22.74
C PHE A 5 63.12 19.80 23.59
N CYS A 6 63.49 18.60 23.10
CA CYS A 6 64.79 17.88 23.20
C CYS A 6 64.58 16.37 22.93
N ILE A 7 65.00 15.79 21.78
CA ILE A 7 66.37 15.34 21.36
C ILE A 7 66.79 14.06 22.10
N VAL A 8 67.13 12.97 21.39
CA VAL A 8 68.50 12.37 21.23
C VAL A 8 68.31 11.13 20.31
N THR A 9 68.73 11.13 19.02
CA THR A 9 70.02 10.68 18.41
C THR A 9 70.29 9.17 18.57
N LEU A 10 70.90 8.38 17.67
CA LEU A 10 71.60 8.44 16.37
C LEU A 10 71.69 6.93 15.94
N VAL A 11 71.90 6.51 14.68
CA VAL A 11 73.22 6.26 14.07
C VAL A 11 73.02 5.80 12.62
N LEU A 12 73.78 6.45 11.72
CA LEU A 12 74.05 6.18 10.31
C LEU A 12 74.90 4.92 10.07
N VAL A 13 74.70 4.24 8.93
CA VAL A 13 75.72 3.75 7.97
C VAL A 13 74.97 3.47 6.64
N GLY A 14 75.34 3.82 5.41
CA GLY A 14 76.51 4.47 4.81
C GLY A 14 76.60 4.02 3.33
N ALA A 15 76.82 4.98 2.40
CA ALA A 15 77.36 4.86 1.03
C ALA A 15 76.57 3.99 0.00
N THR A 16 76.43 4.28 -1.30
CA THR A 16 77.23 4.99 -2.32
C THR A 16 76.35 5.48 -3.49
N VAL A 17 76.75 6.64 -4.02
CA VAL A 17 76.59 7.30 -5.34
C VAL A 17 76.12 6.45 -6.54
N VAL A 18 75.30 7.02 -7.46
CA VAL A 18 75.59 7.28 -8.90
C VAL A 18 74.33 7.82 -9.61
N PHE A 19 74.50 8.98 -10.26
CA PHE A 19 73.58 9.62 -11.22
C PHE A 19 73.42 8.76 -12.49
N ALA A 20 72.19 8.54 -12.97
CA ALA A 20 71.93 8.34 -14.40
C ALA A 20 70.43 8.53 -14.70
N GLN A 21 70.11 9.52 -15.53
CA GLN A 21 68.83 9.64 -16.23
C GLN A 21 68.57 8.36 -17.05
N ARG A 22 67.34 7.83 -17.01
CA ARG A 22 66.82 7.01 -18.11
C ARG A 22 65.30 6.94 -18.13
N ASP A 23 64.78 7.41 -19.26
CA ASP A 23 63.60 6.98 -20.02
C ASP A 23 62.36 6.44 -19.29
N SER A 24 61.26 7.15 -19.53
CA SER A 24 59.89 6.69 -19.40
C SER A 24 59.68 5.40 -20.21
N GLN A 25 59.67 4.25 -19.53
CA GLN A 25 59.24 2.99 -20.13
C GLN A 25 58.04 2.44 -19.37
N ARG A 26 56.88 2.50 -20.04
CA ARG A 26 55.62 1.87 -19.62
C ARG A 26 55.82 0.35 -19.63
N PRO A 27 55.68 -0.37 -18.50
CA PRO A 27 55.83 -1.82 -18.50
C PRO A 27 54.61 -2.48 -19.15
N THR A 28 54.82 -3.28 -20.20
CA THR A 28 53.84 -4.23 -20.71
C THR A 28 53.77 -5.42 -19.76
N LEU A 29 52.61 -5.61 -19.13
CA LEU A 29 52.30 -6.81 -18.35
C LEU A 29 51.79 -7.94 -19.27
N PRO A 30 52.14 -9.21 -18.96
CA PRO A 30 51.88 -10.37 -19.80
C PRO A 30 50.40 -10.79 -19.84
N ALA A 31 50.00 -11.39 -20.96
CA ALA A 31 48.66 -11.92 -21.20
C ALA A 31 48.33 -13.06 -20.22
N VAL A 32 47.34 -12.82 -19.35
CA VAL A 32 46.70 -13.84 -18.51
C VAL A 32 45.39 -14.25 -19.18
N LYS A 33 45.31 -15.54 -19.52
CA LYS A 33 44.12 -16.25 -20.00
C LYS A 33 42.96 -16.12 -19.01
N GLY A 34 41.79 -15.77 -19.55
CA GLY A 34 40.45 -16.21 -19.15
C GLY A 34 40.16 -16.30 -17.65
N VAL A 35 39.57 -15.24 -17.11
CA VAL A 35 38.76 -15.32 -15.90
C VAL A 35 37.39 -14.73 -16.25
N SER A 36 36.38 -15.60 -16.23
CA SER A 36 34.97 -15.29 -16.45
C SER A 36 34.49 -14.18 -15.50
N PRO A 37 33.65 -13.24 -15.94
CA PRO A 37 32.98 -12.29 -15.05
C PRO A 37 32.03 -13.01 -14.09
N PRO A 38 31.75 -12.41 -12.92
CA PRO A 38 30.97 -13.04 -11.86
C PRO A 38 29.52 -13.26 -12.30
N THR A 39 28.97 -14.38 -11.84
CA THR A 39 27.58 -14.82 -11.94
C THR A 39 26.63 -13.65 -11.67
N GLN A 40 25.99 -13.21 -12.74
CA GLN A 40 24.85 -12.31 -12.73
C GLN A 40 23.67 -13.10 -12.15
N GLU A 41 23.13 -12.63 -11.02
CA GLU A 41 21.92 -13.17 -10.40
C GLU A 41 20.81 -13.29 -11.46
N ASP A 42 20.14 -14.45 -11.46
CA ASP A 42 19.01 -14.81 -12.31
C ASP A 42 17.91 -13.73 -12.30
N VAL A 43 17.97 -12.82 -13.28
CA VAL A 43 16.78 -12.12 -13.75
C VAL A 43 16.05 -13.12 -14.66
N PRO A 44 14.78 -13.45 -14.40
CA PRO A 44 14.02 -14.32 -15.30
C PRO A 44 14.08 -13.78 -16.73
N ALA A 45 14.62 -14.60 -17.63
CA ALA A 45 14.79 -14.27 -19.03
C ALA A 45 13.45 -13.80 -19.62
N ALA A 46 13.43 -12.57 -20.14
CA ALA A 46 12.33 -12.07 -20.94
C ALA A 46 12.12 -12.99 -22.16
N PRO A 47 10.86 -13.25 -22.57
CA PRO A 47 10.59 -14.12 -23.70
C PRO A 47 11.21 -13.59 -25.00
N PRO A 48 11.65 -14.46 -25.93
CA PRO A 48 12.64 -14.11 -26.96
C PRO A 48 12.11 -13.29 -28.15
N ASN A 49 10.91 -12.69 -28.07
CA ASN A 49 10.24 -12.16 -29.26
C ASN A 49 9.33 -10.93 -29.03
N ALA A 50 9.58 -10.11 -27.99
CA ALA A 50 8.88 -8.84 -27.82
C ALA A 50 9.59 -7.72 -28.60
N PRO A 51 8.88 -6.89 -29.38
CA PRO A 51 9.49 -5.73 -30.04
C PRO A 51 10.09 -4.79 -28.98
N ALA A 52 11.32 -4.34 -29.22
CA ALA A 52 12.08 -3.49 -28.28
C ALA A 52 11.37 -2.15 -28.00
N THR A 53 10.47 -1.75 -28.89
CA THR A 53 9.68 -0.53 -28.79
C THR A 53 8.20 -0.83 -29.04
N VAL A 54 7.32 -0.20 -28.26
CA VAL A 54 5.87 -0.40 -28.25
C VAL A 54 5.20 0.94 -28.51
N ARG A 55 4.24 0.95 -29.43
CA ARG A 55 3.44 2.15 -29.73
C ARG A 55 2.14 2.10 -28.93
N LEU A 56 1.94 3.08 -28.04
CA LEU A 56 0.74 3.18 -27.21
C LEU A 56 -0.22 4.24 -27.77
N GLN A 57 -1.16 3.82 -28.60
CA GLN A 57 -2.21 4.68 -29.17
C GLN A 57 -3.57 4.01 -29.04
N PHE A 58 -4.26 4.38 -27.96
CA PHE A 58 -5.57 3.87 -27.59
C PHE A 58 -6.56 5.05 -27.45
N PRO A 59 -7.02 5.63 -28.58
CA PRO A 59 -8.08 6.64 -28.55
C PRO A 59 -9.41 5.99 -28.17
N ASN A 60 -9.98 6.33 -27.01
CA ASN A 60 -11.29 5.83 -26.57
C ASN A 60 -11.44 4.30 -26.70
N SER A 61 -10.36 3.57 -26.44
CA SER A 61 -10.33 2.12 -26.60
C SER A 61 -10.91 1.42 -25.38
N ASP A 62 -11.32 0.16 -25.52
CA ASP A 62 -11.80 -0.59 -24.38
C ASP A 62 -10.66 -0.86 -23.38
N VAL A 63 -10.99 -0.84 -22.09
CA VAL A 63 -10.05 -1.25 -21.03
C VAL A 63 -9.51 -2.65 -21.33
N VAL A 64 -10.39 -3.56 -21.78
CA VAL A 64 -10.04 -4.96 -22.03
C VAL A 64 -8.96 -5.09 -23.11
N ASP A 65 -9.02 -4.27 -24.15
CA ASP A 65 -8.02 -4.26 -25.23
C ASP A 65 -6.63 -3.85 -24.72
N VAL A 66 -6.58 -2.84 -23.85
CA VAL A 66 -5.33 -2.36 -23.23
C VAL A 66 -4.76 -3.40 -22.27
N LEU A 67 -5.62 -4.11 -21.53
CA LEU A 67 -5.22 -5.19 -20.64
C LEU A 67 -4.66 -6.40 -21.39
N HIS A 68 -5.19 -6.74 -22.56
CA HIS A 68 -4.61 -7.78 -23.41
C HIS A 68 -3.20 -7.43 -23.89
N LEU A 69 -2.96 -6.15 -24.25
CA LEU A 69 -1.59 -5.70 -24.53
C LEU A 69 -0.70 -5.82 -23.29
N TYR A 70 -1.21 -5.47 -22.11
CA TYR A 70 -0.46 -5.63 -20.85
C TYR A 70 -0.06 -7.09 -20.56
N GLU A 71 -0.97 -8.04 -20.79
CA GLU A 71 -0.68 -9.49 -20.70
C GLU A 71 0.40 -9.92 -21.68
N GLN A 72 0.37 -9.44 -22.93
CA GLN A 72 1.41 -9.73 -23.93
C GLN A 72 2.77 -9.13 -23.55
N LEU A 73 2.77 -7.90 -23.01
CA LEU A 73 3.99 -7.23 -22.60
C LEU A 73 4.60 -7.89 -21.36
N THR A 74 3.80 -8.22 -20.35
CA THR A 74 4.29 -8.78 -19.08
C THR A 74 4.47 -10.30 -19.12
N GLY A 75 3.75 -11.01 -19.99
CA GLY A 75 3.67 -12.47 -20.02
C GLY A 75 2.88 -13.06 -18.84
N LYS A 76 2.19 -12.23 -18.06
CA LYS A 76 1.41 -12.66 -16.88
C LYS A 76 -0.05 -12.86 -17.25
N LYS A 77 -0.68 -13.89 -16.66
CA LYS A 77 -2.11 -14.15 -16.84
C LYS A 77 -2.93 -13.13 -16.08
N LEU A 78 -3.97 -12.60 -16.71
CA LEU A 78 -4.89 -11.65 -16.08
C LEU A 78 -6.18 -12.35 -15.64
N VAL A 79 -6.63 -12.08 -14.42
CA VAL A 79 -7.95 -12.47 -13.91
C VAL A 79 -8.76 -11.21 -13.67
N MET A 80 -9.78 -10.99 -14.49
CA MET A 80 -10.56 -9.74 -14.47
C MET A 80 -11.82 -9.90 -13.61
N ASP A 81 -12.15 -8.88 -12.81
CA ASP A 81 -13.44 -8.77 -12.14
C ASP A 81 -14.53 -8.28 -13.12
N ASN A 82 -15.81 -8.55 -12.83
CA ASN A 82 -16.95 -8.16 -13.66
C ASN A 82 -17.10 -6.63 -13.80
N PHE A 83 -16.54 -5.88 -12.85
CA PHE A 83 -16.56 -4.41 -12.80
C PHE A 83 -15.42 -3.75 -13.58
N VAL A 84 -14.56 -4.53 -14.26
CA VAL A 84 -13.50 -4.01 -15.14
C VAL A 84 -14.13 -3.66 -16.49
N GLN A 85 -14.79 -2.51 -16.54
CA GLN A 85 -15.45 -2.01 -17.75
C GLN A 85 -15.21 -0.51 -17.88
N GLY A 86 -15.09 -0.03 -19.12
CA GLY A 86 -14.91 1.39 -19.39
C GLY A 86 -14.12 1.64 -20.66
N LYS A 87 -13.85 2.92 -20.94
CA LYS A 87 -12.98 3.34 -22.03
C LYS A 87 -11.74 4.03 -21.48
N VAL A 88 -10.61 3.76 -22.10
CA VAL A 88 -9.31 4.32 -21.73
C VAL A 88 -8.79 5.15 -22.89
N ASN A 89 -8.11 6.23 -22.53
CA ASN A 89 -7.54 7.16 -23.49
C ASN A 89 -6.03 7.28 -23.27
N ILE A 90 -5.23 6.61 -24.12
CA ILE A 90 -3.76 6.66 -24.05
C ILE A 90 -3.23 7.17 -25.38
N PHE A 91 -2.55 8.31 -25.35
CA PHE A 91 -1.95 8.92 -26.53
C PHE A 91 -0.47 9.17 -26.34
N ILE A 92 0.36 8.34 -26.97
CA ILE A 92 1.81 8.54 -27.01
C ILE A 92 2.28 8.67 -28.45
N ALA A 93 2.94 9.80 -28.72
CA ALA A 93 3.41 10.16 -30.06
C ALA A 93 4.70 9.44 -30.46
N LYS A 94 5.51 9.02 -29.48
CA LYS A 94 6.79 8.32 -29.68
C LYS A 94 6.65 6.86 -29.27
N ASP A 95 7.44 5.99 -29.89
CA ASP A 95 7.53 4.61 -29.44
C ASP A 95 8.27 4.58 -28.09
N VAL A 96 7.74 3.81 -27.15
CA VAL A 96 8.26 3.67 -25.79
C VAL A 96 8.90 2.30 -25.59
N SER A 97 9.81 2.14 -24.64
CA SER A 97 10.33 0.81 -24.32
C SER A 97 9.25 -0.07 -23.71
N ARG A 98 9.45 -1.39 -23.69
CA ARG A 98 8.53 -2.34 -23.06
C ARG A 98 8.24 -1.98 -21.60
N GLU A 99 9.28 -1.66 -20.83
CA GLU A 99 9.19 -1.33 -19.40
C GLU A 99 8.41 -0.03 -19.19
N GLU A 100 8.64 0.95 -20.04
CA GLU A 100 7.92 2.21 -20.02
C GLU A 100 6.45 2.02 -20.43
N ALA A 101 6.17 1.18 -21.42
CA ALA A 101 4.81 0.87 -21.83
C ALA A 101 3.99 0.21 -20.71
N ILE A 102 4.59 -0.77 -20.01
CA ILE A 102 3.98 -1.44 -18.84
C ILE A 102 3.61 -0.39 -17.79
N LYS A 103 4.56 0.49 -17.43
CA LYS A 103 4.34 1.53 -16.43
C LYS A 103 3.24 2.52 -16.82
N ILE A 104 3.18 2.90 -18.09
CA ILE A 104 2.16 3.82 -18.60
C ILE A 104 0.78 3.19 -18.57
N ILE A 105 0.67 1.91 -18.92
CA ILE A 105 -0.59 1.17 -18.82
C ILE A 105 -1.04 1.11 -17.35
N GLU A 106 -0.15 0.75 -16.42
CA GLU A 106 -0.45 0.72 -14.98
C GLU A 106 -0.95 2.07 -14.47
N MET A 107 -0.27 3.16 -14.84
CA MET A 107 -0.69 4.52 -14.49
C MET A 107 -2.07 4.87 -15.08
N SER A 108 -2.32 4.49 -16.33
CA SER A 108 -3.60 4.74 -16.99
C SER A 108 -4.75 3.95 -16.33
N MET A 109 -4.52 2.68 -15.99
CA MET A 109 -5.50 1.88 -15.25
C MET A 109 -5.82 2.52 -13.90
N ALA A 110 -4.80 2.91 -13.14
CA ALA A 110 -4.96 3.56 -11.84
C ALA A 110 -5.77 4.85 -11.91
N LEU A 111 -5.58 5.68 -12.95
CA LEU A 111 -6.37 6.90 -13.19
C LEU A 111 -7.85 6.61 -13.45
N ASN A 112 -8.16 5.45 -14.04
CA ASN A 112 -9.52 5.00 -14.28
C ASN A 112 -10.10 4.21 -13.08
N GLY A 113 -9.39 4.20 -11.94
CA GLY A 113 -9.80 3.46 -10.74
C GLY A 113 -9.60 1.95 -10.83
N ILE A 114 -8.94 1.47 -11.89
CA ILE A 114 -8.67 0.05 -12.11
C ILE A 114 -7.32 -0.29 -11.50
N SER A 115 -7.30 -1.33 -10.67
CA SER A 115 -6.10 -1.74 -9.94
C SER A 115 -5.61 -3.10 -10.40
N LEU A 116 -4.30 -3.21 -10.59
CA LEU A 116 -3.61 -4.42 -10.98
C LEU A 116 -2.89 -4.98 -9.74
N VAL A 117 -3.27 -6.17 -9.30
CA VAL A 117 -2.83 -6.76 -8.03
C VAL A 117 -2.13 -8.09 -8.31
N PRO A 118 -0.84 -8.23 -8.01
CA PRO A 118 -0.14 -9.50 -8.20
C PRO A 118 -0.70 -10.58 -7.26
N SER A 119 -1.30 -11.64 -7.82
CA SER A 119 -1.97 -12.72 -7.09
C SER A 119 -1.30 -14.09 -7.34
N GLY A 120 0.04 -14.11 -7.32
CA GLY A 120 0.86 -15.30 -7.51
C GLY A 120 2.17 -15.00 -8.24
N ARG A 121 2.86 -16.05 -8.73
CA ARG A 121 4.09 -15.88 -9.53
C ARG A 121 3.80 -15.25 -10.90
N ASP A 122 2.75 -15.73 -11.58
CA ASP A 122 2.42 -15.36 -12.97
C ASP A 122 0.95 -14.94 -13.18
N ILE A 123 0.26 -14.55 -12.10
CA ILE A 123 -1.15 -14.13 -12.14
C ILE A 123 -1.27 -12.72 -11.60
N VAL A 124 -2.03 -11.88 -12.30
CA VAL A 124 -2.39 -10.52 -11.88
C VAL A 124 -3.90 -10.40 -11.89
N ASP A 125 -4.47 -10.07 -10.74
CA ASP A 125 -5.89 -9.78 -10.61
C ASP A 125 -6.16 -8.33 -11.02
N VAL A 126 -7.16 -8.12 -11.86
CA VAL A 126 -7.61 -6.81 -12.31
C VAL A 126 -8.91 -6.48 -11.60
N VAL A 127 -8.86 -5.45 -10.76
CA VAL A 127 -9.98 -5.02 -9.92
C VAL A 127 -10.53 -3.70 -10.45
N GLY A 128 -11.83 -3.67 -10.75
CA GLY A 128 -12.51 -2.51 -11.35
C GLY A 128 -12.67 -1.31 -10.41
N ALA A 129 -13.09 -0.18 -10.97
CA ALA A 129 -13.31 1.06 -10.23
C ALA A 129 -14.31 0.88 -9.07
N GLY A 130 -13.95 1.41 -7.90
CA GLY A 130 -14.78 1.33 -6.68
C GLY A 130 -14.68 0.01 -5.92
N GLN A 131 -13.96 -0.99 -6.43
CA GLN A 131 -13.67 -2.23 -5.72
C GLN A 131 -12.34 -2.11 -4.98
N ASN A 132 -12.28 -2.63 -3.75
CA ASN A 132 -11.04 -2.61 -2.98
C ASN A 132 -10.03 -3.58 -3.61
N PRO A 133 -8.89 -3.10 -4.16
CA PRO A 133 -7.89 -3.96 -4.78
C PRO A 133 -7.24 -4.93 -3.79
N ARG A 134 -7.36 -4.66 -2.50
CA ARG A 134 -6.91 -5.58 -1.45
C ARG A 134 -7.96 -6.68 -1.24
N LYS A 135 -8.13 -7.57 -2.23
CA LYS A 135 -8.70 -8.93 -2.03
C LYS A 135 -7.69 -9.91 -1.42
N ALA A 136 -6.58 -9.42 -0.85
CA ALA A 136 -5.86 -10.23 0.12
C ALA A 136 -6.85 -10.57 1.24
N PRO A 137 -6.96 -11.83 1.69
CA PRO A 137 -7.83 -12.20 2.81
C PRO A 137 -7.39 -11.36 4.02
N VAL A 138 -8.10 -10.27 4.25
CA VAL A 138 -7.87 -9.43 5.40
C VAL A 138 -8.32 -10.27 6.59
N PRO A 139 -7.42 -10.59 7.54
CA PRO A 139 -7.79 -11.41 8.67
C PRO A 139 -8.94 -10.72 9.42
N ILE A 140 -10.03 -11.48 9.62
CA ILE A 140 -11.15 -11.02 10.43
C ILE A 140 -10.82 -11.35 11.87
N ILE A 141 -10.65 -10.30 12.67
CA ILE A 141 -10.29 -10.38 14.08
C ILE A 141 -11.49 -9.92 14.89
N SER A 142 -11.76 -10.57 16.02
CA SER A 142 -12.84 -10.17 16.95
C SER A 142 -12.30 -9.66 18.29
N ASP A 143 -11.04 -9.97 18.61
CA ASP A 143 -10.42 -9.63 19.88
C ASP A 143 -9.35 -8.55 19.70
N LEU A 144 -9.40 -7.49 20.50
CA LEU A 144 -8.45 -6.38 20.42
C LEU A 144 -6.99 -6.83 20.67
N ALA A 145 -6.80 -7.90 21.45
CA ALA A 145 -5.50 -8.48 21.75
C ALA A 145 -4.83 -9.15 20.53
N ASP A 146 -5.64 -9.61 19.57
CA ASP A 146 -5.18 -10.28 18.35
C ASP A 146 -4.83 -9.29 17.23
N ILE A 147 -5.01 -7.98 17.48
CA ILE A 147 -4.63 -6.94 16.51
C ILE A 147 -3.10 -6.92 16.38
N PRO A 148 -2.55 -7.22 15.18
CA PRO A 148 -1.11 -7.28 14.97
C PRO A 148 -0.44 -5.95 15.31
N ALA A 149 0.79 -6.04 15.84
CA ALA A 149 1.62 -4.87 16.11
C ALA A 149 1.95 -4.12 14.80
N GLY A 150 2.01 -2.79 14.88
CA GLY A 150 2.15 -1.90 13.72
C GLY A 150 0.80 -1.46 13.15
N ASN A 151 0.81 -1.09 11.87
CA ASN A 151 -0.33 -0.46 11.20
C ASN A 151 -0.79 -1.18 9.89
N PRO A 152 -1.01 -2.51 9.90
CA PRO A 152 -1.61 -3.20 8.75
C PRO A 152 -3.10 -2.90 8.65
N VAL A 153 -3.68 -3.07 7.45
CA VAL A 153 -5.14 -3.06 7.29
C VAL A 153 -5.69 -4.41 7.72
N ILE A 154 -6.68 -4.38 8.62
CA ILE A 154 -7.37 -5.53 9.19
C ILE A 154 -8.88 -5.33 9.11
N SER A 155 -9.65 -6.41 9.24
CA SER A 155 -11.09 -6.39 9.36
C SER A 155 -11.42 -6.77 10.79
N PHE A 156 -12.07 -5.89 11.54
CA PHE A 156 -12.42 -6.12 12.93
C PHE A 156 -13.93 -6.23 13.10
N LEU A 157 -14.37 -7.25 13.84
CA LEU A 157 -15.76 -7.49 14.16
C LEU A 157 -16.08 -6.94 15.56
N PHE A 158 -16.73 -5.79 15.62
CA PHE A 158 -17.28 -5.23 16.86
C PHE A 158 -18.62 -5.88 17.18
N ARG A 159 -18.76 -6.43 18.39
CA ARG A 159 -20.04 -6.92 18.91
C ARG A 159 -20.65 -5.83 19.77
N LEU A 160 -21.89 -5.46 19.48
CA LEU A 160 -22.64 -4.44 20.20
C LEU A 160 -23.61 -5.09 21.19
N GLN A 161 -23.79 -4.47 22.35
CA GLN A 161 -24.71 -4.93 23.39
C GLN A 161 -26.02 -4.16 23.41
N TYR A 162 -25.98 -2.85 23.17
CA TYR A 162 -27.11 -1.94 23.32
C TYR A 162 -27.41 -1.17 22.04
N ALA A 163 -26.37 -0.71 21.33
CA ALA A 163 -26.51 0.12 20.14
C ALA A 163 -26.98 -0.67 18.91
N ASP A 164 -27.81 -0.03 18.08
CA ASP A 164 -28.20 -0.60 16.79
C ASP A 164 -27.04 -0.49 15.78
N PRO A 165 -26.63 -1.61 15.14
CA PRO A 165 -25.54 -1.59 14.17
C PRO A 165 -25.77 -0.67 12.96
N GLN A 166 -27.00 -0.51 12.48
CA GLN A 166 -27.31 0.34 11.32
C GLN A 166 -27.21 1.81 11.69
N GLU A 167 -27.73 2.21 12.85
CA GLU A 167 -27.60 3.58 13.36
C GLU A 167 -26.12 3.94 13.55
N LEU A 168 -25.37 3.07 14.22
CA LEU A 168 -23.96 3.30 14.48
C LEU A 168 -23.14 3.35 13.18
N GLN A 169 -23.45 2.52 12.19
CA GLN A 169 -22.82 2.60 10.87
C GLN A 169 -23.01 3.97 10.22
N GLN A 170 -24.23 4.55 10.27
CA GLN A 170 -24.51 5.86 9.67
C GLN A 170 -23.75 6.98 10.40
N VAL A 171 -23.73 6.94 11.73
CA VAL A 171 -22.99 7.91 12.55
C VAL A 171 -21.50 7.85 12.27
N LEU A 172 -20.93 6.64 12.21
CA LEU A 172 -19.51 6.47 11.90
C LEU A 172 -19.19 6.91 10.48
N MET A 173 -20.03 6.57 9.50
CA MET A 173 -19.86 7.06 8.12
C MET A 173 -19.89 8.59 8.05
N ALA A 174 -20.78 9.27 8.78
CA ALA A 174 -20.81 10.73 8.86
C ALA A 174 -19.55 11.31 9.52
N TYR A 175 -19.03 10.67 10.57
CA TYR A 175 -17.80 11.08 11.23
C TYR A 175 -16.58 11.00 10.29
N PHE A 176 -16.50 9.96 9.45
CA PHE A 176 -15.37 9.76 8.54
C PHE A 176 -15.49 10.52 7.21
N GLN A 177 -16.66 11.05 6.84
CA GLN A 177 -16.85 11.83 5.60
C GLN A 177 -15.97 13.09 5.49
N GLY A 178 -15.40 13.58 6.60
CA GLY A 178 -14.44 14.69 6.62
C GLY A 178 -12.95 14.28 6.69
N SER A 179 -12.66 12.98 6.80
CA SER A 179 -11.30 12.45 6.92
C SER A 179 -10.84 11.87 5.58
N SER A 180 -9.55 12.04 5.22
CA SER A 180 -8.98 11.51 3.96
C SER A 180 -8.91 9.97 3.88
N GLY A 181 -9.55 9.24 4.79
CA GLY A 181 -9.55 7.78 4.83
C GLY A 181 -10.87 7.18 4.34
N THR A 182 -10.81 6.34 3.31
CA THR A 182 -11.94 5.46 2.95
C THR A 182 -12.07 4.37 4.02
N ILE A 183 -13.12 4.44 4.84
CA ILE A 183 -13.49 3.38 5.79
C ILE A 183 -14.56 2.48 5.17
N ASN A 184 -14.42 1.17 5.33
CA ASN A 184 -15.47 0.22 4.96
C ASN A 184 -16.10 -0.33 6.24
N ILE A 185 -17.38 -0.02 6.45
CA ILE A 185 -18.17 -0.46 7.61
C ILE A 185 -19.37 -1.22 7.06
N LEU A 186 -19.53 -2.45 7.51
CA LEU A 186 -20.68 -3.31 7.22
C LEU A 186 -21.43 -3.62 8.52
N ALA A 187 -22.68 -3.21 8.59
CA ALA A 187 -23.55 -3.55 9.71
C ALA A 187 -24.20 -4.92 9.54
N LEU A 188 -24.15 -5.71 10.61
CA LEU A 188 -24.70 -7.06 10.71
C LEU A 188 -25.82 -7.06 11.78
N PRO A 189 -27.04 -6.59 11.45
CA PRO A 189 -28.13 -6.42 12.42
C PRO A 189 -28.57 -7.75 13.04
N LYS A 190 -28.47 -8.87 12.31
CA LYS A 190 -28.83 -10.20 12.82
C LYS A 190 -27.93 -10.70 13.94
N SER A 191 -26.69 -10.22 14.02
CA SER A 191 -25.72 -10.61 15.05
C SER A 191 -25.37 -9.44 15.98
N SER A 192 -26.11 -8.33 15.90
CA SER A 192 -25.81 -7.09 16.63
C SER A 192 -24.33 -6.71 16.53
N SER A 193 -23.75 -6.73 15.33
CA SER A 193 -22.31 -6.52 15.13
C SER A 193 -22.00 -5.56 13.98
N LEU A 194 -20.82 -4.95 14.03
CA LEU A 194 -20.24 -4.15 12.97
C LEU A 194 -18.93 -4.77 12.49
N LEU A 195 -18.81 -5.03 11.19
CA LEU A 195 -17.55 -5.42 10.57
C LEU A 195 -16.89 -4.17 9.96
N VAL A 196 -15.72 -3.80 10.45
CA VAL A 196 -14.99 -2.61 10.03
C VAL A 196 -13.66 -3.01 9.42
N THR A 197 -13.34 -2.53 8.21
CA THR A 197 -12.04 -2.77 7.58
C THR A 197 -11.23 -1.49 7.53
N GLN A 198 -10.15 -1.44 8.31
CA GLN A 198 -9.23 -0.30 8.36
C GLN A 198 -7.85 -0.69 8.92
N ASN A 199 -6.92 0.25 8.86
CA ASN A 199 -5.65 0.29 9.55
C ASN A 199 -5.81 -0.01 11.04
N ALA A 200 -4.95 -0.87 11.56
CA ALA A 200 -4.98 -1.33 12.96
C ALA A 200 -5.00 -0.17 13.95
N ASP A 201 -4.29 0.92 13.69
CA ASP A 201 -4.27 2.10 14.57
C ASP A 201 -5.65 2.78 14.65
N ILE A 202 -6.34 2.91 13.52
CA ILE A 202 -7.70 3.49 13.47
C ILE A 202 -8.71 2.53 14.10
N ILE A 203 -8.56 1.21 13.90
CA ILE A 203 -9.43 0.21 14.54
C ILE A 203 -9.34 0.32 16.07
N ARG A 204 -8.13 0.49 16.64
CA ARG A 204 -7.96 0.68 18.09
C ARG A 204 -8.63 1.96 18.60
N GLN A 205 -8.52 3.06 17.86
CA GLN A 205 -9.21 4.30 18.21
C GLN A 205 -10.73 4.14 18.15
N LEU A 206 -11.22 3.48 17.10
CA LEU A 206 -12.63 3.23 16.90
C LEU A 206 -13.21 2.31 17.99
N ALA A 207 -12.44 1.33 18.47
CA ALA A 207 -12.84 0.49 19.58
C ALA A 207 -13.20 1.30 20.83
N GLY A 208 -12.35 2.26 21.21
CA GLY A 208 -12.63 3.13 22.36
C GLY A 208 -13.85 4.02 22.16
N VAL A 209 -14.11 4.50 20.93
CA VAL A 209 -15.31 5.29 20.62
C VAL A 209 -16.56 4.41 20.69
N ILE A 210 -16.54 3.23 20.09
CA ILE A 210 -17.67 2.30 20.08
C ILE A 210 -18.00 1.86 21.51
N GLU A 211 -17.02 1.56 22.35
CA GLU A 211 -17.25 1.22 23.76
C GLU A 211 -17.92 2.35 24.56
N GLN A 212 -17.64 3.61 24.23
CA GLN A 212 -18.28 4.76 24.87
C GLN A 212 -19.70 5.03 24.36
N VAL A 213 -20.00 4.63 23.12
CA VAL A 213 -21.31 4.83 22.49
C VAL A 213 -22.25 3.66 22.78
N ASP A 214 -21.73 2.44 22.86
CA ASP A 214 -22.48 1.21 23.17
C ASP A 214 -22.74 1.07 24.67
N VAL A 215 -23.36 2.09 25.26
CA VAL A 215 -23.77 2.13 26.66
C VAL A 215 -25.26 1.87 26.79
N ALA A 216 -25.68 1.34 27.95
CA ALA A 216 -27.08 1.14 28.25
C ALA A 216 -27.85 2.47 28.09
N PRO A 217 -29.05 2.44 27.49
CA PRO A 217 -29.90 3.63 27.40
C PRO A 217 -30.08 4.25 28.78
N ALA A 218 -30.11 5.59 28.86
CA ALA A 218 -30.42 6.27 30.10
C ALA A 218 -31.76 5.74 30.65
N GLU A 219 -31.74 5.28 31.90
CA GLU A 219 -32.95 4.76 32.54
C GLU A 219 -33.93 5.90 32.72
N VAL A 220 -34.99 5.94 31.89
CA VAL A 220 -36.07 6.93 32.04
C VAL A 220 -36.93 6.48 33.20
N VAL A 221 -36.56 6.91 34.41
CA VAL A 221 -37.37 6.67 35.61
C VAL A 221 -38.66 7.49 35.47
N SER A 222 -39.73 6.82 35.05
CA SER A 222 -41.06 7.39 35.03
C SER A 222 -41.66 7.28 36.43
N GLU A 223 -41.68 8.38 37.17
CA GLU A 223 -42.33 8.46 38.48
C GLU A 223 -43.78 8.93 38.31
N PHE A 224 -44.73 8.20 38.90
CA PHE A 224 -46.12 8.61 38.96
C PHE A 224 -46.38 9.40 40.25
N ILE A 225 -46.46 10.73 40.13
CA ILE A 225 -46.83 11.60 41.24
C ILE A 225 -48.35 11.76 41.28
N LYS A 226 -48.99 11.24 42.33
CA LYS A 226 -50.43 11.43 42.54
C LYS A 226 -50.71 12.82 43.07
N LEU A 227 -51.54 13.58 42.37
CA LEU A 227 -52.00 14.90 42.81
C LEU A 227 -53.23 14.76 43.73
N GLU A 228 -53.22 15.42 44.88
CA GLU A 228 -54.34 15.37 45.82
C GLU A 228 -55.39 16.47 45.60
N ARG A 229 -54.97 17.64 45.11
CA ARG A 229 -55.81 18.85 45.03
C ARG A 229 -55.73 19.61 43.71
N ALA A 230 -54.93 19.12 42.76
CA ALA A 230 -54.69 19.78 41.48
C ALA A 230 -55.06 18.86 40.32
N ASP A 231 -55.54 19.47 39.22
CA ASP A 231 -55.76 18.79 37.95
C ASP A 231 -54.43 18.65 37.21
N ALA A 232 -54.08 17.43 36.79
CA ALA A 232 -52.83 17.15 36.08
C ALA A 232 -52.67 18.00 34.81
N SER A 233 -53.78 18.30 34.13
CA SER A 233 -53.80 19.09 32.90
C SER A 233 -53.43 20.56 33.13
N LYS A 234 -53.47 21.04 34.38
CA LYS A 234 -53.08 22.42 34.77
C LYS A 234 -51.68 22.51 35.37
N VAL A 235 -51.06 21.38 35.70
CA VAL A 235 -49.72 21.29 36.32
C VAL A 235 -48.63 21.01 35.26
N VAL A 236 -49.02 20.53 34.09
CA VAL A 236 -48.11 20.18 32.98
C VAL A 236 -47.72 21.37 32.09
N ASP A 237 -48.44 22.50 32.20
CA ASP A 237 -48.11 23.78 31.54
C ASP A 237 -47.08 24.57 32.37
#